data_AF-A0AAF0ZXJ4-F1
#
_entry.id   AF-A0AAF0ZXJ4-F1
#
_cell.length_a   1.000
_cell.length_b   1.000
_cell.length_c   1.000
_cell.angle_alpha   90.00
_cell.angle_beta   90.00
_cell.angle_gamma   90.00
#
_symmetry.space_group_name_H-M   'P 1'
#
loop_
_entity.id
_entity.type
_entity.pdbx_description
1 polymer ?
#
loop_
_entity_poly.entity_id
_entity_poly.type
_entity_poly.pdbx_seq_one_letter_code
_entity_poly.pdbx_strand_id
1 'polypeptide(L)'
;MEGNVYIKVGNGNKTKFWKDGWIDQTSLRELFPDLFLICENPDARVSDCWTEQGWDISLRRLLNDWEVERVAALLEKLAGMIITTTATNKILWKHSKDGVFSVNNAYKRGLMGMTGAPKYNWNYFWKSDIPTKVKCFTWGNK
;
A
#
# COMPACT_ATOMS: atom_id res chain seq x y z
N MET A 1 2.03 1.12 -11.84
CA MET A 1 1.61 2.23 -10.93
C MET A 1 1.54 1.80 -9.46
N GLU A 2 1.85 0.55 -9.12
CA GLU A 2 1.60 -0.04 -7.78
C GLU A 2 2.53 0.42 -6.64
N GLY A 3 3.60 1.18 -6.91
CA GLY A 3 4.57 1.59 -5.88
C GLY A 3 4.29 2.89 -5.12
N ASN A 4 3.30 3.69 -5.54
CA ASN A 4 3.17 5.09 -5.07
C ASN A 4 2.04 5.34 -4.07
N VAL A 5 1.27 4.33 -3.71
CA VAL A 5 0.12 4.45 -2.80
C VAL A 5 0.22 3.43 -1.67
N TYR A 6 -0.40 3.74 -0.54
CA TYR A 6 -0.58 2.83 0.60
C TYR A 6 -2.02 2.91 1.10
N ILE A 7 -2.46 1.90 1.84
CA ILE A 7 -3.85 1.82 2.31
C ILE A 7 -3.90 2.18 3.79
N LYS A 8 -4.72 3.17 4.14
CA LYS A 8 -5.19 3.36 5.51
C LYS A 8 -6.45 2.53 5.69
N VAL A 9 -6.35 1.50 6.51
CA VAL A 9 -7.44 0.53 6.72
C VAL A 9 -8.58 1.17 7.50
N GLY A 10 -9.80 0.97 7.01
CA GLY A 10 -11.04 1.20 7.75
C GLY A 10 -11.58 -0.15 8.20
N ASN A 11 -12.53 -0.71 7.44
CA ASN A 11 -13.16 -1.98 7.71
C ASN A 11 -12.39 -3.22 7.24
N GLY A 12 -11.28 -3.06 6.50
CA GLY A 12 -10.41 -4.17 6.11
C GLY A 12 -10.93 -5.09 5.01
N ASN A 13 -12.20 -5.00 4.62
CA ASN A 13 -12.86 -5.92 3.66
C ASN A 13 -12.25 -5.96 2.26
N LYS A 14 -11.52 -4.91 1.87
CA LYS A 14 -10.87 -4.79 0.55
C LYS A 14 -9.35 -4.75 0.63
N THR A 15 -8.78 -5.06 1.79
CA THR A 15 -7.33 -5.00 1.99
C THR A 15 -6.82 -6.38 2.34
N LYS A 16 -5.86 -6.88 1.56
CA LYS A 16 -5.18 -8.15 1.80
C LYS A 16 -4.23 -7.98 2.96
N PHE A 17 -4.43 -8.77 4.02
CA PHE A 17 -3.64 -8.70 5.24
C PHE A 17 -2.14 -8.85 4.95
N TRP A 18 -1.76 -9.87 4.17
CA TRP A 18 -0.35 -10.13 3.89
C TRP A 18 0.25 -9.31 2.75
N LYS A 19 -0.52 -9.10 1.68
CA LYS A 19 0.02 -8.68 0.38
C LYS A 19 -0.07 -7.17 0.13
N ASP A 20 -1.02 -6.48 0.76
CA ASP A 20 -1.20 -5.05 0.50
C ASP A 20 -0.30 -4.19 1.38
N GLY A 21 0.07 -3.02 0.86
CA GLY A 21 0.90 -2.04 1.57
C GLY A 21 0.09 -1.21 2.58
N TRP A 22 -0.33 -1.79 3.70
CA TRP A 22 -1.18 -1.12 4.70
C TRP A 22 -0.54 -0.96 6.09
N ILE A 23 0.66 -1.52 6.29
CA ILE A 23 1.50 -1.32 7.49
C ILE A 23 2.69 -0.46 7.08
N ASP A 24 2.88 0.73 7.65
CA ASP A 24 4.06 1.57 7.38
C ASP A 24 4.37 1.77 5.87
N GLN A 25 3.34 1.79 5.02
CA GLN A 25 3.45 1.87 3.56
C GLN A 25 4.13 0.66 2.86
N THR A 26 4.28 -0.47 3.57
CA THR A 26 4.80 -1.76 3.09
C THR A 26 3.81 -2.88 3.43
N SER A 27 4.03 -4.06 2.85
CA SER A 27 3.21 -5.24 3.09
C SER A 27 3.77 -6.11 4.21
N LEU A 28 2.91 -6.80 4.95
CA LEU A 28 3.36 -7.74 5.98
C LEU A 28 4.17 -8.89 5.39
N ARG A 29 3.93 -9.28 4.13
CA ARG A 29 4.76 -10.25 3.39
C ARG A 29 6.20 -9.79 3.23
N GLU A 30 6.44 -8.51 3.01
CA GLU A 30 7.80 -7.95 2.88
C GLU A 30 8.51 -7.90 4.24
N LEU A 31 7.78 -7.56 5.31
CA LEU A 31 8.33 -7.45 6.68
C LEU A 31 8.53 -8.82 7.36
N PHE A 32 7.61 -9.75 7.12
CA PHE A 32 7.53 -11.08 7.74
C PHE A 32 7.39 -12.19 6.70
N PRO A 33 8.38 -12.37 5.80
CA PRO A 33 8.30 -13.36 4.73
C PRO A 33 8.24 -14.80 5.26
N ASP A 34 8.91 -15.07 6.38
CA ASP A 34 8.89 -16.32 7.13
C ASP A 34 7.48 -16.68 7.63
N LEU A 35 6.76 -15.73 8.25
CA LEU A 35 5.38 -15.96 8.71
C LEU A 35 4.41 -16.06 7.53
N PHE A 36 4.64 -15.31 6.46
CA PHE A 36 3.84 -15.42 5.24
C PHE A 36 3.94 -16.81 4.61
N LEU A 37 5.10 -17.47 4.66
CA LEU A 37 5.26 -18.82 4.13
C LEU A 37 4.42 -19.87 4.86
N ILE A 38 4.14 -19.63 6.14
CA ILE A 38 3.40 -20.56 7.00
C ILE A 38 1.97 -20.10 7.31
N CYS A 39 1.54 -18.95 6.78
CA CYS A 39 0.16 -18.50 6.98
C CYS A 39 -0.84 -19.46 6.33
N GLU A 40 -1.97 -19.68 6.98
CA GLU A 40 -3.01 -20.57 6.45
C GLU A 40 -3.54 -20.04 5.11
N ASN A 41 -3.95 -18.77 5.10
CA ASN A 41 -4.52 -18.10 3.95
C ASN A 41 -3.68 -16.86 3.54
N PRO A 42 -2.82 -16.98 2.50
CA PRO A 42 -2.06 -15.86 1.93
C PRO A 42 -2.94 -14.73 1.38
N ASP A 43 -4.20 -15.02 1.12
CA ASP A 43 -5.19 -14.14 0.51
C ASP A 43 -6.23 -13.61 1.50
N ALA A 44 -6.02 -13.85 2.80
CA ALA A 44 -6.84 -13.31 3.88
C ALA A 44 -6.95 -11.79 3.81
N ARG A 45 -8.13 -11.27 4.13
CA ARG A 45 -8.37 -9.84 4.27
C ARG A 45 -8.08 -9.39 5.69
N VAL A 46 -7.82 -8.11 5.88
CA VAL A 46 -7.66 -7.53 7.23
C VAL A 46 -8.91 -7.74 8.08
N SER A 47 -10.10 -7.72 7.46
CA SER A 47 -11.36 -8.05 8.12
C SER A 47 -11.46 -9.49 8.62
N ASP A 48 -10.77 -10.42 7.95
CA ASP A 48 -10.81 -11.85 8.29
C ASP A 48 -9.86 -12.15 9.45
N CYS A 49 -8.83 -11.32 9.64
CA CYS A 49 -7.82 -11.46 10.69
C CYS A 49 -8.08 -10.58 11.91
N TRP A 50 -9.19 -9.82 11.96
CA TRP A 50 -9.50 -8.90 13.04
C TRP A 50 -10.87 -9.18 13.65
N THR A 51 -10.88 -9.34 14.98
CA THR A 51 -12.06 -9.59 15.81
C THR A 51 -12.19 -8.50 16.88
N GLU A 52 -13.31 -8.47 17.60
CA GLU A 52 -13.48 -7.57 18.76
C GLU A 52 -12.49 -7.88 19.89
N GLN A 53 -11.97 -9.10 19.92
CA GLN A 53 -10.99 -9.60 20.88
C GLN A 53 -9.54 -9.36 20.41
N GLY A 54 -9.35 -8.85 19.19
CA GLY A 54 -8.03 -8.53 18.63
C GLY A 54 -7.71 -9.30 17.35
N TRP A 55 -6.41 -9.42 17.08
CA TRP A 55 -5.88 -10.06 15.88
C TRP A 55 -5.95 -11.59 15.97
N ASP A 56 -6.56 -12.22 14.97
CA ASP A 56 -6.62 -13.66 14.80
C ASP A 56 -5.87 -14.04 13.52
N ILE A 57 -4.71 -14.66 13.68
CA ILE A 57 -3.77 -14.95 12.58
C ILE A 57 -3.55 -16.46 12.52
N SER A 58 -4.23 -17.12 11.58
CA SER A 58 -4.12 -18.56 11.41
C SER A 58 -2.86 -18.97 10.64
N LEU A 59 -2.13 -19.93 11.20
CA LEU A 59 -0.92 -20.53 10.62
C LEU A 59 -1.16 -22.03 10.35
N ARG A 60 -0.52 -22.57 9.30
CA ARG A 60 -0.69 -23.97 8.86
C ARG A 60 -0.10 -25.01 9.81
N ARG A 61 0.78 -24.57 10.71
CA ARG A 61 1.49 -25.42 11.67
C ARG A 61 1.82 -24.63 12.93
N LEU A 62 2.22 -25.36 13.96
CA LEU A 62 2.78 -24.78 15.18
C LEU A 62 4.09 -24.04 14.87
N LEU A 63 4.37 -23.05 15.72
CA LEU A 63 5.57 -22.23 15.65
C LEU A 63 6.78 -23.03 16.08
N ASN A 64 7.89 -22.82 15.38
CA ASN A 64 9.21 -23.17 15.91
C ASN A 64 9.72 -22.06 16.82
N ASP A 65 10.69 -22.36 17.68
CA ASP A 65 11.24 -21.40 18.66
C ASP A 65 11.70 -20.08 18.00
N TRP A 66 12.30 -20.15 16.81
CA TRP A 66 12.78 -18.97 16.08
C TRP A 66 11.64 -18.14 15.43
N GLU A 67 10.43 -18.69 15.29
CA GLU A 67 9.27 -17.97 14.74
C GLU A 67 8.48 -17.25 15.84
N VAL A 68 8.64 -17.65 17.10
CA VAL A 68 7.93 -17.04 18.24
C VAL A 68 8.22 -15.55 18.35
N GLU A 69 9.51 -15.17 18.28
CA GLU A 69 9.93 -13.76 18.31
C GLU A 69 9.40 -12.98 17.11
N ARG A 70 9.29 -13.64 15.95
CA ARG A 70 8.77 -13.05 14.71
C ARG A 70 7.28 -12.75 14.83
N VAL A 71 6.50 -13.66 15.42
CA VAL A 71 5.07 -13.44 15.71
C VAL A 71 4.86 -12.34 16.74
N ALA A 72 5.69 -12.29 17.79
CA ALA A 72 5.62 -11.22 18.77
C ALA A 72 5.84 -9.84 18.11
N ALA A 73 6.88 -9.70 17.28
CA ALA A 73 7.14 -8.47 16.53
C ALA A 73 6.01 -8.10 15.54
N LEU A 74 5.35 -9.10 14.94
CA LEU A 74 4.16 -8.90 14.12
C LEU A 74 3.01 -8.31 14.94
N LEU A 75 2.70 -8.93 16.09
CA LEU A 75 1.62 -8.48 16.97
C LEU A 75 1.87 -7.08 17.54
N GLU A 76 3.10 -6.74 17.89
CA GLU A 76 3.47 -5.37 18.32
C GLU A 76 3.20 -4.33 17.23
N LYS A 77 3.58 -4.62 15.98
CA LYS A 77 3.26 -3.73 14.84
C LYS A 77 1.76 -3.56 14.65
N LEU A 78 1.02 -4.64 14.82
CA LEU A 78 -0.43 -4.66 14.67
C LEU A 78 -1.18 -3.99 15.82
N ALA A 79 -0.62 -3.98 17.04
CA ALA A 79 -1.20 -3.34 18.22
C ALA A 79 -1.32 -1.81 18.06
N GLY A 80 -0.45 -1.19 17.26
CA GLY A 80 -0.52 0.23 16.93
C GLY A 80 -1.63 0.60 15.94
N MET A 81 -2.35 -0.38 15.38
CA MET A 81 -3.32 -0.15 14.32
C MET A 81 -4.74 -0.01 14.85
N ILE A 82 -5.43 1.05 14.41
CA ILE A 82 -6.84 1.27 14.70
C ILE A 82 -7.66 0.79 13.51
N ILE A 83 -8.34 -0.34 13.67
CA ILE A 83 -9.33 -0.81 12.70
C ILE A 83 -10.70 -0.28 13.11
N THR A 84 -11.34 0.46 12.22
CA THR A 84 -12.70 0.97 12.42
C THR A 84 -13.63 0.25 11.46
N THR A 85 -14.37 -0.74 11.97
CA THR A 85 -15.26 -1.60 11.18
C THR A 85 -16.35 -0.85 10.42
N THR A 86 -16.72 0.35 10.87
CA THR A 86 -17.71 1.23 10.23
C THR A 86 -17.12 2.14 9.14
N ALA A 87 -15.79 2.27 9.05
CA ALA A 87 -15.12 3.17 8.12
C ALA A 87 -14.72 2.47 6.81
N THR A 88 -14.75 3.18 5.69
CA THR A 88 -14.21 2.67 4.43
C THR A 88 -12.70 2.85 4.34
N ASN A 89 -12.03 1.92 3.65
CA ASN A 89 -10.58 2.01 3.40
C ASN A 89 -10.26 3.26 2.58
N LYS A 90 -9.13 3.91 2.91
CA LYS A 90 -8.62 5.08 2.18
C LYS A 90 -7.31 4.74 1.49
N ILE A 91 -7.19 5.12 0.22
CA ILE A 91 -5.93 5.03 -0.52
C ILE A 91 -5.21 6.37 -0.36
N LEU A 92 -3.99 6.33 0.17
CA LEU A 92 -3.16 7.51 0.41
C LEU A 92 -1.92 7.46 -0.49
N TRP A 93 -1.51 8.61 -0.99
CA TRP A 93 -0.32 8.74 -1.80
C TRP A 93 0.91 8.81 -0.90
N LYS A 94 1.88 7.90 -1.07
CA LYS A 94 3.11 7.81 -0.25
C LYS A 94 3.92 9.12 -0.24
N HIS A 95 3.72 9.87 -1.31
CA HIS A 95 4.50 11.03 -1.72
C HIS A 95 3.94 12.37 -1.26
N SER A 96 2.84 12.36 -0.49
CA SER A 96 2.26 13.55 0.11
C SER A 96 2.14 13.45 1.63
N LYS A 97 2.37 14.58 2.32
CA LYS A 97 2.28 14.66 3.78
C LYS A 97 0.85 14.44 4.31
N ASP A 98 -0.14 14.85 3.53
CA ASP A 98 -1.57 14.66 3.79
C ASP A 98 -2.14 13.38 3.14
N GLY A 99 -1.30 12.61 2.43
CA GLY A 99 -1.72 11.43 1.68
C GLY A 99 -2.58 11.73 0.45
N VAL A 100 -2.73 12.99 0.04
CA VAL A 100 -3.52 13.37 -1.13
C VAL A 100 -2.66 13.35 -2.39
N PHE A 101 -3.21 12.82 -3.49
CA PHE A 101 -2.55 12.86 -4.78
C PHE A 101 -2.53 14.28 -5.34
N SER A 102 -1.35 14.76 -5.73
CA SER A 102 -1.20 16.05 -6.42
C SER A 102 -0.49 15.86 -7.74
N VAL A 103 -1.16 16.25 -8.82
CA VAL A 103 -0.64 16.23 -10.20
C VAL A 103 0.68 17.01 -10.28
N ASN A 104 0.76 18.19 -9.66
CA ASN A 104 1.97 19.02 -9.63
C ASN A 104 3.16 18.29 -8.98
N ASN A 105 2.94 17.64 -7.82
CA ASN A 105 3.99 16.88 -7.14
C ASN A 105 4.39 15.62 -7.92
N ALA A 106 3.43 14.96 -8.59
CA ALA A 106 3.71 13.81 -9.45
C ALA A 106 4.59 14.22 -10.64
N TYR A 107 4.29 15.35 -11.30
CA TYR A 107 5.11 15.90 -12.38
C TYR A 107 6.53 16.26 -11.94
N LYS A 108 6.67 16.98 -10.82
CA LYS A 108 8.00 17.34 -10.28
C LYS A 108 8.84 16.11 -10.00
N ARG A 109 8.25 15.03 -9.47
CA ARG A 109 8.94 13.75 -9.25
C ARG A 109 9.30 13.03 -10.55
N GLY A 110 8.39 12.98 -11.52
CA GLY A 110 8.68 12.39 -12.84
C GLY A 110 9.85 13.07 -13.54
N LEU A 111 9.93 14.40 -13.44
CA LEU A 111 11.04 15.19 -13.99
C LEU A 111 12.37 14.96 -13.25
N MET A 112 12.36 14.73 -11.94
CA MET A 112 13.58 14.42 -11.17
C MET A 112 14.15 13.03 -11.47
N GLY A 113 13.33 12.06 -11.89
CA GLY A 113 13.77 10.72 -12.29
C GLY A 113 14.41 10.66 -13.68
N MET A 114 14.26 11.71 -14.49
CA MET A 114 14.87 11.82 -15.81
C MET A 114 16.18 12.59 -15.71
N THR A 115 17.31 11.89 -15.56
CA THR A 115 18.64 12.51 -15.63
C THR A 115 18.80 13.19 -16.99
N GLY A 116 18.84 14.53 -17.01
CA GLY A 116 19.02 15.32 -18.23
C GLY A 116 17.75 15.91 -18.86
N ALA A 117 16.56 15.77 -18.24
CA ALA A 117 15.37 16.46 -18.74
C ALA A 117 15.51 17.99 -18.53
N PRO A 118 15.33 18.82 -19.58
CA PRO A 118 15.32 20.26 -19.40
C PRO A 118 14.17 20.62 -18.46
N LYS A 119 14.45 21.43 -17.43
CA LYS A 119 13.41 22.12 -16.64
C LYS A 119 12.50 22.82 -17.65
N TYR A 120 11.29 22.31 -17.84
CA TYR A 120 10.27 22.86 -18.75
C TYR A 120 10.53 22.68 -20.25
N ASN A 121 10.52 21.44 -20.76
CA ASN A 121 10.31 21.21 -22.19
C ASN A 121 9.11 20.28 -22.43
N TRP A 122 7.95 20.89 -22.70
CA TRP A 122 6.67 20.24 -22.98
C TRP A 122 6.76 19.22 -24.14
N ASN A 123 7.70 19.42 -25.06
CA ASN A 123 7.96 18.55 -26.22
C ASN A 123 8.36 17.11 -25.87
N TYR A 124 8.95 16.87 -24.70
CA TYR A 124 9.33 15.51 -24.28
C TYR A 124 8.12 14.66 -23.86
N PHE A 125 7.06 15.29 -23.32
CA PHE A 125 5.86 14.58 -22.89
C PHE A 125 5.02 14.11 -24.07
N TRP A 126 4.93 14.89 -25.14
CA TRP A 126 4.19 14.51 -26.35
C TRP A 126 4.85 13.38 -27.14
N LYS A 127 6.17 13.19 -26.98
CA LYS A 127 6.96 12.11 -27.60
C LYS A 127 7.12 10.87 -26.74
N SER A 128 6.58 10.86 -25.52
CA SER A 128 6.60 9.70 -24.64
C SER A 128 5.50 8.71 -25.06
N ASP A 129 5.86 7.44 -25.26
CA ASP A 129 4.95 6.31 -25.55
C ASP A 129 4.07 5.97 -24.35
N ILE A 130 3.25 6.93 -23.92
CA ILE A 130 2.25 6.73 -22.86
C ILE A 130 0.93 6.35 -23.55
N PRO A 131 0.25 5.29 -23.07
CA PRO A 131 -1.01 4.84 -23.65
C PRO A 131 -2.02 5.99 -23.80
N THR A 132 -2.64 6.07 -24.97
CA THR A 132 -3.52 7.18 -25.41
C THR A 132 -4.63 7.54 -24.41
N LYS A 133 -5.04 6.59 -23.55
CA LYS A 133 -6.05 6.80 -22.49
C LYS A 133 -5.68 7.89 -21.47
N VAL A 134 -4.41 8.25 -21.32
CA VAL A 134 -3.96 9.34 -20.42
C VAL A 134 -3.98 10.72 -21.12
N LYS A 135 -4.03 10.77 -22.46
CA LYS A 135 -4.03 12.03 -23.22
C LYS A 135 -5.36 12.77 -23.18
N CYS A 136 -6.48 12.10 -22.87
CA CYS A 136 -7.82 12.67 -22.99
C CYS A 136 -8.32 13.50 -21.80
N PHE A 137 -7.53 13.71 -20.73
CA PHE A 137 -7.97 14.45 -19.53
C PHE A 137 -7.46 15.90 -19.45
N THR A 138 -7.09 16.51 -20.57
CA THR A 138 -6.79 17.94 -20.62
C THR A 138 -7.48 18.60 -21.81
N TRP A 139 -8.82 18.60 -21.81
CA TRP A 139 -9.61 19.75 -22.26
C TRP A 139 -11.11 19.49 -22.10
N GLY A 140 -11.79 20.46 -21.51
CA GLY A 140 -13.23 20.43 -21.26
C GLY A 140 -13.64 21.59 -20.36
N ASN A 141 -13.19 22.80 -20.70
CA ASN A 141 -13.78 24.04 -20.20
C ASN A 141 -14.01 24.97 -21.38
N LYS A 142 -15.26 25.03 -21.82
CA LYS A 142 -15.95 26.30 -21.93
C LYS A 142 -17.38 26.10 -21.45
#